data_AF-A0A959NN18-F1
#
_entry.id   AF-A0A959NN18-F1
#
_cell.length_a   1.000
_cell.length_b   1.000
_cell.length_c   1.000
_cell.angle_alpha   90.00
_cell.angle_beta   90.00
_cell.angle_gamma   90.00
#
_symmetry.space_group_name_H-M   'P 1'
#
loop_
_entity.id
_entity.type
_entity.pdbx_description
1 polymer ?
#
loop_
_entity_poly.entity_id
_entity_poly.type
_entity_poly.pdbx_seq_one_letter_code
_entity_poly.pdbx_strand_id
1 'polypeptide(L)'
;MTDFEKLGAFYLGKIYDEETKKVKDDLVLYDSKDLTTHAVCVGMTGSGKTGLCISLLEEAAIDHIPSLVIDPKGDITNLLLTFPNLEGKDFLPWINKSDAERKGISE
;
A
#
# COMPACT_ATOMS: atom_id res chain seq x y z
N MET A 1 18.29 15.42 8.16
CA MET A 1 17.31 14.79 7.26
C MET A 1 16.65 15.92 6.51
N THR A 2 16.83 15.96 5.20
CA THR A 2 16.15 16.93 4.34
C THR A 2 14.66 16.64 4.43
N ASP A 3 13.86 17.65 4.75
CA ASP A 3 12.41 17.55 4.83
C ASP A 3 11.88 17.33 3.40
N PHE A 4 11.53 16.09 3.07
CA PHE A 4 11.13 15.69 1.71
C PHE A 4 9.62 15.55 1.56
N GLU A 5 8.88 15.55 2.66
CA GLU A 5 7.42 15.58 2.62
C GLU A 5 6.94 16.96 2.16
N LYS A 6 6.42 16.99 0.94
CA LYS A 6 5.78 18.15 0.35
C LYS A 6 4.39 17.72 -0.09
N LEU A 7 3.39 18.49 0.32
CA LEU A 7 2.01 18.25 -0.06
C LEU A 7 1.90 18.10 -1.59
N GLY A 8 1.37 16.97 -2.04
CA GLY A 8 1.18 16.65 -3.45
C GLY A 8 2.40 16.04 -4.15
N ALA A 9 3.47 15.69 -3.44
CA ALA A 9 4.63 14.99 -3.98
C ALA A 9 4.79 13.62 -3.30
N PHE A 10 4.42 12.55 -4.00
CA PHE A 10 4.45 11.18 -3.47
C PHE A 10 5.85 10.59 -3.59
N TYR A 11 6.39 10.11 -2.48
CA TYR A 11 7.66 9.40 -2.46
C TYR A 11 7.51 7.96 -2.99
N LEU A 12 8.23 7.63 -4.07
CA LEU A 12 8.20 6.29 -4.70
C LEU A 12 9.51 5.51 -4.52
N GLY A 13 10.40 5.97 -3.63
CA GLY A 13 11.69 5.35 -3.40
C GLY A 13 12.86 6.20 -3.90
N LYS A 14 13.95 5.53 -4.24
CA LYS A 14 15.21 6.16 -4.67
C LYS A 14 15.58 5.73 -6.08
N ILE A 15 16.35 6.57 -6.77
CA ILE A 15 16.84 6.24 -8.11
C ILE A 15 17.75 5.02 -8.03
N TYR A 16 17.48 4.02 -8.88
CA TYR A 16 18.33 2.85 -9.05
C TYR A 16 19.21 3.04 -10.29
N ASP A 17 20.52 2.93 -10.11
CA ASP A 17 21.49 3.00 -11.20
C ASP A 17 21.72 1.61 -11.80
N GLU A 18 21.32 1.41 -13.06
CA GLU A 18 21.42 0.12 -13.71
C GLU A 18 22.85 -0.31 -14.03
N GLU A 19 23.75 0.64 -14.33
CA GLU A 19 25.14 0.36 -14.68
C GLU A 19 25.93 -0.10 -13.46
N THR A 20 25.83 0.64 -12.37
CA THR A 20 26.55 0.38 -11.13
C THR A 20 25.82 -0.60 -10.21
N LYS A 21 24.56 -0.93 -10.52
CA LYS A 21 23.66 -1.78 -9.72
C LYS A 21 23.53 -1.30 -8.27
N LYS A 22 23.44 0.01 -8.09
CA LYS A 22 23.36 0.66 -6.78
C LYS A 22 22.17 1.60 -6.72
N VAL A 23 21.53 1.64 -5.55
CA VAL A 23 20.56 2.68 -5.21
C VAL A 23 21.33 3.97 -4.92
N LYS A 24 20.96 5.06 -5.60
CA LYS A 24 21.49 6.40 -5.34
C LYS A 24 20.73 7.04 -4.18
N ASP A 25 21.25 8.15 -3.65
CA ASP A 25 20.56 8.89 -2.59
C ASP A 25 19.46 9.83 -3.11
N ASP A 26 19.40 10.02 -4.43
CA ASP A 26 18.35 10.80 -5.10
C ASP A 26 16.97 10.15 -4.91
N LEU A 27 16.03 10.93 -4.36
CA LEU A 27 14.65 10.51 -4.15
C LEU A 27 13.85 10.60 -5.44
N VAL A 28 12.92 9.66 -5.63
CA VAL A 28 11.88 9.73 -6.66
C VAL A 28 10.63 10.33 -6.01
N LEU A 29 10.39 11.61 -6.27
CA LEU A 29 9.21 12.34 -5.82
C LEU A 29 8.28 12.54 -7.03
N TYR A 30 7.14 11.87 -7.01
CA TYR A 30 6.15 11.86 -8.09
C TYR A 30 5.07 12.92 -7.86
N ASP A 31 4.74 13.72 -8.87
CA ASP A 31 3.68 14.72 -8.75
C ASP A 31 2.30 14.03 -8.73
N SER A 32 1.63 14.07 -7.57
CA SER A 32 0.32 13.45 -7.38
C SER A 32 -0.74 13.98 -8.36
N LYS A 33 -0.57 15.18 -8.93
CA LYS A 33 -1.50 15.73 -9.91
C LYS A 33 -1.55 14.91 -11.19
N ASP A 34 -0.48 14.20 -11.53
CA ASP A 34 -0.47 13.33 -12.70
C ASP A 34 -1.51 12.19 -12.55
N LEU A 35 -1.81 11.74 -11.32
CA LEU A 35 -2.82 10.72 -11.04
C LEU A 35 -4.26 11.18 -11.34
N THR A 36 -4.50 12.49 -11.50
CA THR A 36 -5.80 13.02 -11.92
C THR A 36 -6.14 12.70 -13.37
N THR A 37 -5.16 12.24 -14.15
CA THR A 37 -5.31 11.85 -15.56
C THR A 37 -5.36 10.34 -15.79
N HIS A 38 -5.60 9.56 -14.74
CA HIS A 38 -5.57 8.09 -14.69
C HIS A 38 -4.16 7.51 -14.78
N ALA A 39 -3.96 6.35 -14.17
CA ALA A 39 -2.70 5.62 -14.19
C ALA A 39 -2.96 4.12 -14.43
N VAL A 40 -1.95 3.43 -14.96
CA VAL A 40 -1.97 1.97 -15.13
C VAL A 40 -0.67 1.38 -14.60
N CYS A 41 -0.76 0.35 -13.75
CA CYS A 41 0.38 -0.40 -13.25
C CYS A 41 0.40 -1.79 -13.90
N VAL A 42 1.47 -2.10 -14.64
CA VAL A 42 1.62 -3.37 -15.38
C VAL A 42 2.86 -4.13 -14.90
N GLY A 43 2.81 -5.46 -14.97
CA GLY A 43 3.89 -6.32 -14.50
C GLY A 43 3.41 -7.72 -14.13
N MET A 44 4.33 -8.69 -14.04
CA MET A 44 4.02 -10.07 -13.65
C MET A 44 3.84 -10.21 -12.13
N THR A 45 3.34 -11.34 -11.66
CA THR A 45 3.33 -11.64 -10.21
C THR A 45 4.76 -11.59 -9.66
N GLY A 46 4.94 -10.97 -8.48
CA GLY A 46 6.26 -10.78 -7.87
C GLY A 46 7.03 -9.55 -8.37
N SER A 47 6.53 -8.81 -9.36
CA SER A 47 7.19 -7.60 -9.87
C SER A 47 7.00 -6.34 -9.00
N GLY A 48 6.35 -6.47 -7.84
CA GLY A 48 6.14 -5.35 -6.92
C GLY A 48 4.91 -4.46 -7.17
N LYS A 49 4.00 -4.82 -8.09
CA LYS A 49 2.79 -4.00 -8.37
C LYS A 49 1.97 -3.66 -7.11
N THR A 50 1.69 -4.66 -6.28
CA THR A 50 0.94 -4.46 -5.03
C THR A 50 1.70 -3.54 -4.09
N GLY A 51 3.02 -3.69 -3.97
CA GLY A 51 3.86 -2.81 -3.16
C GLY A 51 3.80 -1.37 -3.66
N LEU A 52 3.89 -1.14 -4.97
CA LEU A 52 3.73 0.19 -5.55
C LEU A 52 2.36 0.80 -5.23
N CYS A 53 1.27 0.03 -5.37
CA CYS A 53 -0.06 0.53 -5.01
C CYS A 53 -0.18 0.87 -3.53
N ILE A 54 0.41 0.06 -2.64
CA ILE A 54 0.44 0.33 -1.19
C ILE A 54 1.20 1.63 -0.92
N SER A 55 2.39 1.82 -1.48
CA SER A 55 3.14 3.08 -1.33
C SER A 55 2.34 4.28 -1.81
N LEU A 56 1.68 4.20 -2.97
CA LEU A 56 0.80 5.28 -3.44
C LEU A 56 -0.34 5.59 -2.47
N LEU A 57 -0.94 4.57 -1.86
CA LEU A 57 -2.03 4.74 -0.88
C LEU A 57 -1.52 5.33 0.44
N GLU A 58 -0.32 4.95 0.89
CA GLU A 58 0.33 5.50 2.08
C GLU A 58 0.63 6.99 1.89
N GLU A 59 1.23 7.38 0.77
CA GLU A 59 1.52 8.77 0.44
C GLU A 59 0.22 9.60 0.31
N ALA A 60 -0.81 9.04 -0.32
CA ALA A 60 -2.13 9.67 -0.38
C ALA A 60 -2.74 9.87 1.02
N ALA A 61 -2.57 8.90 1.93
CA ALA A 61 -3.09 9.00 3.30
C ALA A 61 -2.34 10.06 4.13
N ILE A 62 -1.01 10.17 3.97
CA ILE A 62 -0.17 11.21 4.58
C ILE A 62 -0.66 12.60 4.14
N ASP A 63 -0.96 12.77 2.85
CA ASP A 63 -1.50 14.02 2.28
C ASP A 63 -3.01 14.23 2.55
N HIS A 64 -3.65 13.38 3.35
CA HIS A 64 -5.08 13.41 3.65
C HIS A 64 -6.00 13.32 2.42
N ILE A 65 -5.53 12.64 1.36
CA ILE A 65 -6.30 12.37 0.15
C ILE A 65 -7.17 11.12 0.39
N PRO A 66 -8.51 11.23 0.32
CA PRO A 66 -9.39 10.07 0.50
C PRO A 66 -9.23 9.09 -0.66
N SER A 67 -9.11 7.81 -0.34
CA SER A 67 -8.93 6.74 -1.32
C SER A 67 -10.06 5.71 -1.22
N LEU A 68 -10.64 5.36 -2.37
CA LEU A 68 -11.55 4.22 -2.52
C LEU A 68 -10.81 3.09 -3.24
N VAL A 69 -10.63 1.97 -2.56
CA VAL A 69 -9.87 0.82 -3.08
C VAL A 69 -10.82 -0.34 -3.34
N ILE A 70 -10.82 -0.84 -4.57
CA ILE A 70 -11.54 -2.07 -4.95
C ILE A 70 -10.49 -3.13 -5.25
N ASP A 71 -10.35 -4.08 -4.33
CA ASP A 71 -9.37 -5.15 -4.45
C ASP A 71 -10.07 -6.52 -4.40
N PRO A 72 -10.27 -7.19 -5.55
CA PRO A 72 -10.88 -8.51 -5.57
C PRO A 72 -9.97 -9.61 -5.02
N LYS A 73 -8.66 -9.37 -4.90
CA LYS A 73 -7.69 -10.35 -4.41
C LYS A 73 -7.51 -10.27 -2.90
N GLY A 74 -7.74 -9.09 -2.33
CA GLY A 74 -7.70 -8.82 -0.89
C GLY A 74 -6.31 -8.48 -0.33
N ASP A 75 -5.27 -8.51 -1.17
CA ASP A 75 -3.89 -8.22 -0.76
C ASP A 75 -3.73 -6.79 -0.19
N ILE A 76 -4.37 -5.80 -0.81
CA ILE A 76 -4.32 -4.38 -0.40
C ILE A 76 -5.24 -4.14 0.80
N THR A 77 -6.42 -4.77 0.83
CA THR A 77 -7.36 -4.59 1.96
C THR A 77 -6.80 -5.11 3.28
N ASN A 78 -5.80 -6.01 3.24
CA ASN A 78 -5.10 -6.48 4.44
C ASN A 78 -4.39 -5.35 5.21
N LEU A 79 -4.15 -4.18 4.61
CA LEU A 79 -3.66 -3.00 5.34
C LEU A 79 -4.60 -2.59 6.48
N LEU A 80 -5.89 -2.93 6.41
CA LEU A 80 -6.85 -2.66 7.48
C LEU A 80 -6.70 -3.61 8.68
N LEU A 81 -5.90 -4.68 8.54
CA LEU A 81 -5.62 -5.65 9.59
C LEU A 81 -4.36 -5.30 10.41
N THR A 82 -3.77 -4.13 10.18
CA THR A 82 -2.56 -3.65 10.85
C THR A 82 -2.89 -3.00 12.20
N PHE A 83 -3.40 -3.78 13.14
CA PHE A 83 -3.80 -3.29 14.47
C PHE A 83 -2.58 -2.94 15.33
N PRO A 84 -2.68 -1.96 16.26
CA PRO A 84 -1.56 -1.58 17.12
C PRO A 84 -1.02 -2.74 17.99
N ASN A 85 -1.90 -3.60 18.49
CA ASN A 85 -1.54 -4.68 19.42
C ASN A 85 -1.51 -6.07 18.77
N LEU A 86 -2.06 -6.20 17.55
CA LEU A 86 -2.17 -7.46 16.80
C LEU A 86 -2.72 -8.63 17.65
N GLU A 87 -3.67 -8.35 18.53
CA GLU A 87 -4.27 -9.40 19.36
C GLU A 87 -5.30 -10.18 18.56
N GLY A 88 -5.49 -11.46 18.85
CA GLY A 88 -6.48 -12.29 18.14
C GLY A 88 -7.90 -11.70 18.12
N LYS A 89 -8.28 -10.99 19.20
CA LYS A 89 -9.58 -10.30 19.31
C LYS A 89 -9.76 -9.18 18.28
N ASP A 90 -8.66 -8.55 17.84
CA ASP A 90 -8.70 -7.43 16.89
C ASP A 90 -9.12 -7.91 15.49
N PHE A 91 -8.89 -9.20 15.20
CA PHE A 91 -9.27 -9.83 13.94
C PHE A 91 -10.71 -10.33 13.91
N LEU A 92 -11.36 -10.53 15.07
CA LEU A 92 -12.72 -11.10 15.15
C LEU A 92 -13.76 -10.40 14.25
N PRO A 93 -13.79 -9.05 14.15
CA PRO A 93 -14.75 -8.35 13.27
C PRO A 93 -14.56 -8.67 11.78
N TRP A 94 -13.38 -9.13 11.40
CA TRP A 94 -12.98 -9.42 10.02
C TRP A 94 -13.13 -10.90 9.66
N ILE A 95 -13.48 -11.75 10.62
CA ILE A 95 -13.71 -13.18 10.40
C ILE A 95 -15.14 -13.41 9.90
N ASN A 96 -15.28 -14.25 8.87
CA ASN A 96 -16.57 -14.74 8.44
C ASN A 96 -17.11 -15.80 9.44
N LYS A 97 -18.11 -15.42 10.23
CA LYS A 97 -18.74 -16.31 11.24
C LYS A 97 -19.24 -17.63 10.66
N SER A 98 -19.81 -17.60 9.45
CA SER A 98 -20.32 -18.81 8.80
C SER A 98 -19.21 -19.83 8.48
N ASP A 99 -18.03 -19.35 8.13
CA ASP A 99 -16.88 -20.22 7.82
C ASP A 99 -16.27 -20.82 9.08
N ALA A 100 -16.29 -20.08 10.19
CA ALA A 100 -15.87 -20.58 11.51
C ALA A 100 -16.80 -21.70 12.01
N GLU A 101 -18.12 -21.48 11.93
CA GLU A 101 -19.15 -22.46 12.32
C GLU A 101 -19.01 -23.76 11.51
N ARG A 102 -18.82 -23.68 10.19
CA ARG A 102 -18.61 -24.85 9.33
C ARG A 102 -17.37 -25.67 9.71
N LYS A 103 -16.37 -25.05 10.32
CA LYS A 103 -15.16 -25.71 10.82
C LYS A 103 -15.30 -26.19 12.27
N GLY A 104 -16.47 -26.00 12.90
CA GLY A 104 -16.71 -26.37 14.30
C GLY A 104 -15.94 -25.51 15.29
N ILE A 105 -15.50 -24.30 14.90
CA ILE A 105 -14.74 -23.38 15.74
C ILE A 105 -15.71 -22.32 16.26
N SER A 106 -15.82 -22.16 17.57
CA SER A 106 -16.55 -21.05 18.19
C SER A 106 -15.65 -19.82 18.32
N GLU A 107 -16.28 -18.64 18.29
CA GLU A 107 -15.64 -17.34 18.59
C GLU A 107 -15.00 -17.31 19.98
#